data_AF-T0PJB5-F1
#
_entry.id   AF-T0PJB5-F1
#
_cell.length_a   1.000
_cell.length_b   1.000
_cell.length_c   1.000
_cell.angle_alpha   90.00
_cell.angle_beta   90.00
_cell.angle_gamma   90.00
#
_symmetry.space_group_name_H-M   'P 1'
#
loop_
_entity.id
_entity.type
_entity.pdbx_description
1 polymer ?
#
loop_
_entity_poly.entity_id
_entity_poly.type
_entity_poly.pdbx_seq_one_letter_code
_entity_poly.pdbx_strand_id
1 'polypeptide(L)'
;MRVLGATLVWLRVLTAVADEAAVGIEGGVVPTLVCASLPEDIAQIATLTDRLVTTQSAVMACETASDLRIEEIKDLTGKVKRADELAQMAETKLLEEARSSVKAQQALTEYKRLHITALAQEVERRESAEKEVGVHKAAQATLSAELREHQEAVDLLKSELAKEIARGLSLQQDVMKYRDDVIEMLASYEQLKDEHKALGAIHDEALDHLAHPMLADYLAARSNELGEMRPELKAALAKARSVIRVPEDVAAAVAQGKNALLQSHENIRSNVAPIVGDSHATSATVVVVGVLMAPPVYVVAIFVRSLQRRIQAQHVVLVLNFLAMCFFGAVGASSVVLDTDVLRSLQTSSPSGYILLQLLTLGFFLVHSGTSVLFLLCAAPLKVQVGGAVHLLVSLGVVAHYYEHIWAKAMLDMDHPVHAGTFFAYAFVYLLGLGPALLAAAYDKVRDAKRS
;
A
#
# COMPACT_ATOMS: atom_id res chain seq x y z
N MET A 1 -37.78 12.62 37.16
CA MET A 1 -38.94 13.48 37.50
C MET A 1 -39.71 12.82 38.65
N ARG A 2 -40.64 13.54 39.31
CA ARG A 2 -41.34 13.04 40.52
C ARG A 2 -42.33 11.92 40.17
N VAL A 3 -42.44 10.91 41.04
CA VAL A 3 -43.54 9.95 41.06
C VAL A 3 -44.14 9.92 42.47
N LEU A 4 -45.31 10.53 42.59
CA LEU A 4 -46.25 10.53 43.72
C LEU A 4 -47.64 10.70 43.06
N GLY A 5 -48.72 10.06 43.50
CA GLY A 5 -48.86 9.16 44.64
C GLY A 5 -50.32 9.07 45.11
N ALA A 6 -51.22 8.58 44.26
CA ALA A 6 -52.56 8.11 44.66
C ALA A 6 -52.48 6.60 44.98
N THR A 7 -53.33 5.94 45.77
CA THR A 7 -54.76 6.11 46.14
C THR A 7 -54.98 5.66 47.62
N LEU A 8 -55.87 6.20 48.47
CA LEU A 8 -57.35 6.35 48.45
C LEU A 8 -58.14 5.20 49.15
N VAL A 9 -58.37 5.36 50.47
CA VAL A 9 -59.55 4.90 51.29
C VAL A 9 -59.72 3.39 51.63
N TRP A 10 -60.53 3.13 52.68
CA TRP A 10 -61.00 1.86 53.29
C TRP A 10 -60.05 1.22 54.33
N LEU A 11 -60.49 0.71 55.50
CA LEU A 11 -61.76 0.87 56.28
C LEU A 11 -61.57 0.25 57.69
N ARG A 12 -62.11 0.86 58.77
CA ARG A 12 -62.80 0.12 59.87
C ARG A 12 -63.63 1.02 60.79
N VAL A 13 -64.40 0.39 61.68
CA VAL A 13 -65.63 0.89 62.34
C VAL A 13 -65.73 0.33 63.78
N LEU A 14 -66.40 1.06 64.68
CA LEU A 14 -66.59 0.80 66.13
C LEU A 14 -65.30 0.96 66.97
N THR A 15 -65.34 1.35 68.25
CA THR A 15 -66.45 1.41 69.23
C THR A 15 -66.69 2.82 69.82
N ALA A 16 -67.71 2.94 70.67
CA ALA A 16 -68.02 4.11 71.51
C ALA A 16 -68.25 3.68 72.98
N VAL A 17 -68.51 4.66 73.87
CA VAL A 17 -69.12 4.62 75.24
C VAL A 17 -68.25 5.23 76.36
N ALA A 18 -68.90 6.01 77.23
CA ALA A 18 -68.45 6.68 78.48
C ALA A 18 -67.41 7.82 78.29
N ASP A 19 -67.69 9.09 78.60
CA ASP A 19 -68.26 9.76 79.81
C ASP A 19 -67.13 10.09 80.82
N GLU A 20 -66.69 11.36 80.90
CA GLU A 20 -67.25 12.49 81.67
C GLU A 20 -66.75 12.55 83.13
N ALA A 21 -65.76 13.42 83.39
CA ALA A 21 -65.37 13.87 84.73
C ALA A 21 -64.54 15.18 84.67
N ALA A 22 -65.18 16.36 84.70
CA ALA A 22 -64.47 17.65 84.67
C ALA A 22 -65.19 18.82 85.40
N VAL A 23 -65.27 18.72 86.73
CA VAL A 23 -65.21 19.82 87.75
C VAL A 23 -66.06 21.10 87.57
N GLY A 24 -66.95 21.35 88.55
CA GLY A 24 -67.61 22.64 88.82
C GLY A 24 -68.86 22.46 89.71
N ILE A 25 -68.75 22.30 91.03
CA ILE A 25 -68.55 23.34 92.07
C ILE A 25 -69.63 24.46 92.03
N GLU A 26 -70.65 24.38 92.89
CA GLU A 26 -71.01 25.37 93.94
C GLU A 26 -72.37 25.05 94.64
N GLY A 27 -72.43 25.17 95.98
CA GLY A 27 -73.66 25.30 96.82
C GLY A 27 -74.63 24.09 96.94
N GLY A 28 -75.31 23.84 98.07
CA GLY A 28 -75.18 24.39 99.43
C GLY A 28 -76.29 23.94 100.40
N VAL A 29 -75.93 23.75 101.69
CA VAL A 29 -76.76 23.75 102.92
C VAL A 29 -77.96 22.76 103.07
N VAL A 30 -77.69 21.68 103.84
CA VAL A 30 -78.42 21.14 105.04
C VAL A 30 -79.96 21.33 105.19
N PRO A 31 -80.74 20.27 105.54
CA PRO A 31 -82.22 20.27 105.59
C PRO A 31 -82.84 20.59 106.97
N THR A 32 -84.18 20.62 107.01
CA THR A 32 -85.03 20.65 108.24
C THR A 32 -86.04 19.48 108.22
N LEU A 33 -86.53 19.04 109.40
CA LEU A 33 -87.12 17.71 109.62
C LEU A 33 -88.34 17.77 110.59
N VAL A 34 -88.98 16.61 110.86
CA VAL A 34 -89.99 16.32 111.93
C VAL A 34 -91.44 16.68 111.51
N CYS A 35 -92.52 15.93 111.81
CA CYS A 35 -92.79 14.78 112.71
C CYS A 35 -93.62 13.70 111.94
N ALA A 36 -93.83 12.43 112.33
CA ALA A 36 -93.63 11.63 113.56
C ALA A 36 -93.70 10.11 113.17
N SER A 37 -93.63 9.04 114.00
CA SER A 37 -93.26 8.76 115.41
C SER A 37 -93.32 7.23 115.68
N LEU A 38 -92.51 6.70 116.62
CA LEU A 38 -92.62 5.38 117.28
C LEU A 38 -92.37 4.11 116.40
N PRO A 39 -91.96 2.93 116.97
CA PRO A 39 -90.74 2.71 117.78
C PRO A 39 -90.04 1.33 117.59
N GLU A 40 -88.69 1.19 117.44
CA GLU A 40 -87.97 -0.11 117.71
C GLU A 40 -86.41 -0.06 117.75
N ASP A 41 -85.81 0.90 118.46
CA ASP A 41 -84.41 1.35 118.21
C ASP A 41 -83.28 0.81 119.10
N ILE A 42 -83.10 -0.52 119.23
CA ILE A 42 -81.87 -1.09 119.87
C ILE A 42 -81.19 -2.18 119.03
N ALA A 43 -81.93 -3.20 118.56
CA ALA A 43 -81.34 -4.31 117.79
C ALA A 43 -80.82 -3.89 116.39
N GLN A 44 -81.43 -2.84 115.81
CA GLN A 44 -81.07 -2.35 114.48
C GLN A 44 -79.73 -1.57 114.47
N ILE A 45 -79.40 -0.87 115.57
CA ILE A 45 -78.17 -0.06 115.66
C ILE A 45 -76.92 -0.96 115.64
N ALA A 46 -76.93 -2.08 116.37
CA ALA A 46 -75.82 -3.02 116.38
C ALA A 46 -75.60 -3.68 115.00
N THR A 47 -76.68 -4.11 114.34
CA THR A 47 -76.60 -4.76 113.01
C THR A 47 -76.27 -3.78 111.88
N LEU A 48 -76.65 -2.50 112.00
CA LEU A 48 -76.18 -1.44 111.11
C LEU A 48 -74.70 -1.11 111.33
N THR A 49 -74.22 -1.12 112.58
CA THR A 49 -72.80 -0.86 112.88
C THR A 49 -71.88 -1.96 112.34
N ASP A 50 -72.27 -3.23 112.52
CA ASP A 50 -71.52 -4.39 111.97
C ASP A 50 -71.54 -4.39 110.42
N ARG A 51 -72.67 -4.00 109.81
CA ARG A 51 -72.74 -3.72 108.36
C ARG A 51 -71.85 -2.55 107.93
N LEU A 52 -71.72 -1.49 108.74
CA LEU A 52 -70.83 -0.37 108.41
C LEU A 52 -69.36 -0.81 108.44
N VAL A 53 -68.94 -1.58 109.45
CA VAL A 53 -67.55 -2.08 109.56
C VAL A 53 -67.22 -3.09 108.45
N THR A 54 -68.16 -3.98 108.10
CA THR A 54 -67.98 -4.93 106.99
C THR A 54 -67.99 -4.25 105.62
N THR A 55 -68.79 -3.20 105.40
CA THR A 55 -68.73 -2.40 104.17
C THR A 55 -67.45 -1.55 104.10
N GLN A 56 -67.01 -0.93 105.20
CA GLN A 56 -65.79 -0.12 105.22
C GLN A 56 -64.52 -0.96 105.01
N SER A 57 -64.46 -2.18 105.57
CA SER A 57 -63.37 -3.12 105.27
C SER A 57 -63.43 -3.68 103.84
N ALA A 58 -64.62 -3.88 103.28
CA ALA A 58 -64.78 -4.20 101.85
C ALA A 58 -64.37 -3.05 100.92
N VAL A 59 -64.63 -1.78 101.29
CA VAL A 59 -64.16 -0.60 100.54
C VAL A 59 -62.63 -0.51 100.59
N MET A 60 -62.00 -0.63 101.76
CA MET A 60 -60.53 -0.65 101.88
C MET A 60 -59.89 -1.79 101.06
N ALA A 61 -60.54 -2.96 101.01
CA ALA A 61 -60.11 -4.08 100.16
C ALA A 61 -60.30 -3.80 98.66
N CYS A 62 -61.33 -3.06 98.26
CA CYS A 62 -61.52 -2.61 96.88
C CYS A 62 -60.53 -1.50 96.48
N GLU A 63 -60.22 -0.55 97.37
CA GLU A 63 -59.25 0.52 97.12
C GLU A 63 -57.86 -0.08 96.91
N THR A 64 -57.38 -0.92 97.84
CA THR A 64 -56.09 -1.62 97.70
C THR A 64 -56.03 -2.57 96.50
N ALA A 65 -57.14 -3.23 96.13
CA ALA A 65 -57.23 -4.00 94.89
C ALA A 65 -57.25 -3.11 93.63
N SER A 66 -57.74 -1.87 93.72
CA SER A 66 -57.70 -0.90 92.62
C SER A 66 -56.31 -0.32 92.41
N ASP A 67 -55.57 0.00 93.48
CA ASP A 67 -54.18 0.46 93.43
C ASP A 67 -53.26 -0.62 92.83
N LEU A 68 -53.44 -1.88 93.25
CA LEU A 68 -52.75 -3.02 92.65
C LEU A 68 -53.03 -3.14 91.15
N ARG A 69 -54.29 -2.96 90.71
CA ARG A 69 -54.64 -2.96 89.28
C ARG A 69 -54.06 -1.74 88.54
N ILE A 70 -53.94 -0.59 89.18
CA ILE A 70 -53.31 0.61 88.58
C ILE A 70 -51.81 0.38 88.37
N GLU A 71 -51.11 -0.24 89.33
CA GLU A 71 -49.72 -0.69 89.16
C GLU A 71 -49.59 -1.76 88.07
N GLU A 72 -50.45 -2.78 88.03
CA GLU A 72 -50.47 -3.80 86.97
C GLU A 72 -50.69 -3.19 85.58
N ILE A 73 -51.68 -2.29 85.42
CA ILE A 73 -51.97 -1.59 84.15
C ILE A 73 -50.78 -0.74 83.71
N LYS A 74 -50.10 -0.09 84.65
CA LYS A 74 -48.93 0.77 84.42
C LYS A 74 -47.70 -0.04 83.98
N ASP A 75 -47.42 -1.17 84.61
CA ASP A 75 -46.34 -2.08 84.17
C ASP A 75 -46.69 -2.78 82.85
N LEU A 76 -47.95 -3.22 82.65
CA LEU A 76 -48.42 -3.75 81.37
C LEU A 76 -48.29 -2.73 80.25
N THR A 77 -48.66 -1.47 80.47
CA THR A 77 -48.47 -0.38 79.49
C THR A 77 -46.98 -0.12 79.24
N GLY A 78 -46.15 -0.15 80.29
CA GLY A 78 -44.69 -0.08 80.18
C GLY A 78 -44.07 -1.28 79.46
N LYS A 79 -44.71 -2.46 79.44
CA LYS A 79 -44.30 -3.65 78.68
C LYS A 79 -44.77 -3.57 77.22
N VAL A 80 -46.02 -3.18 76.97
CA VAL A 80 -46.57 -2.95 75.63
C VAL A 80 -45.75 -1.90 74.89
N LYS A 81 -45.48 -0.74 75.50
CA LYS A 81 -44.65 0.30 74.87
C LYS A 81 -43.24 -0.20 74.51
N ARG A 82 -42.60 -1.00 75.37
CA ARG A 82 -41.29 -1.63 75.05
C ARG A 82 -41.41 -2.68 73.94
N ALA A 83 -42.52 -3.39 73.85
CA ALA A 83 -42.79 -4.31 72.74
C ALA A 83 -43.00 -3.57 71.41
N ASP A 84 -43.72 -2.44 71.41
CA ASP A 84 -43.92 -1.58 70.24
C ASP A 84 -42.60 -0.95 69.77
N GLU A 85 -41.78 -0.44 70.71
CA GLU A 85 -40.43 0.10 70.42
C GLU A 85 -39.51 -0.99 69.81
N LEU A 86 -39.56 -2.22 70.33
CA LEU A 86 -38.85 -3.37 69.77
C LEU A 86 -39.39 -3.79 68.40
N ALA A 87 -40.71 -3.75 68.19
CA ALA A 87 -41.34 -4.07 66.91
C ALA A 87 -40.97 -3.05 65.82
N GLN A 88 -40.99 -1.75 66.13
CA GLN A 88 -40.55 -0.68 65.22
C GLN A 88 -39.05 -0.79 64.90
N MET A 89 -38.20 -1.14 65.89
CA MET A 89 -36.78 -1.43 65.64
C MET A 89 -36.54 -2.71 64.83
N ALA A 90 -37.44 -3.70 64.90
CA ALA A 90 -37.37 -4.90 64.07
C ALA A 90 -37.82 -4.61 62.63
N GLU A 91 -38.93 -3.90 62.44
CA GLU A 91 -39.45 -3.51 61.13
C GLU A 91 -38.45 -2.62 60.38
N THR A 92 -37.88 -1.60 61.03
CA THR A 92 -36.87 -0.73 60.41
C THR A 92 -35.62 -1.50 59.99
N LYS A 93 -35.10 -2.42 60.82
CA LYS A 93 -33.97 -3.28 60.45
C LYS A 93 -34.30 -4.21 59.28
N LEU A 94 -35.46 -4.86 59.29
CA LEU A 94 -35.90 -5.71 58.18
C LEU A 94 -36.06 -4.91 56.87
N LEU A 95 -36.50 -3.65 56.93
CA LEU A 95 -36.55 -2.76 55.77
C LEU A 95 -35.15 -2.34 55.29
N GLU A 96 -34.17 -2.17 56.18
CA GLU A 96 -32.77 -1.91 55.80
C GLU A 96 -32.08 -3.14 55.20
N GLU A 97 -32.30 -4.33 55.76
CA GLU A 97 -31.82 -5.62 55.23
C GLU A 97 -32.47 -5.96 53.87
N ALA A 98 -33.77 -5.72 53.71
CA ALA A 98 -34.44 -5.86 52.41
C ALA A 98 -33.86 -4.88 51.37
N ARG A 99 -33.61 -3.62 51.75
CA ARG A 99 -32.99 -2.61 50.86
C ARG A 99 -31.55 -2.95 50.49
N SER A 100 -30.75 -3.49 51.41
CA SER A 100 -29.36 -3.89 51.13
C SER A 100 -29.32 -5.15 50.25
N SER A 101 -30.20 -6.12 50.51
CA SER A 101 -30.38 -7.32 49.68
C SER A 101 -30.78 -6.98 48.24
N VAL A 102 -31.76 -6.08 48.03
CA VAL A 102 -32.16 -5.61 46.69
C VAL A 102 -30.99 -4.92 45.96
N LYS A 103 -30.22 -4.07 46.65
CA LYS A 103 -29.02 -3.44 46.07
C LYS A 103 -27.96 -4.47 45.68
N ALA A 104 -27.74 -5.50 46.50
CA ALA A 104 -26.80 -6.57 46.20
C ALA A 104 -27.26 -7.41 44.98
N GLN A 105 -28.55 -7.69 44.85
CA GLN A 105 -29.12 -8.37 43.67
C GLN A 105 -29.02 -7.52 42.39
N GLN A 106 -29.20 -6.21 42.50
CA GLN A 106 -28.99 -5.26 41.40
C GLN A 106 -27.53 -5.26 40.95
N ALA A 107 -26.58 -5.06 41.88
CA ALA A 107 -25.15 -5.13 41.57
C ALA A 107 -24.72 -6.48 40.96
N LEU A 108 -25.27 -7.60 41.44
CA LEU A 108 -25.01 -8.94 40.89
C LEU A 108 -25.58 -9.13 39.47
N THR A 109 -26.73 -8.53 39.15
CA THR A 109 -27.32 -8.61 37.80
C THR A 109 -26.65 -7.67 36.82
N GLU A 110 -26.21 -6.48 37.25
CA GLU A 110 -25.33 -5.59 36.48
C GLU A 110 -23.98 -6.24 36.19
N TYR A 111 -23.33 -6.83 37.20
CA TYR A 111 -22.08 -7.58 37.02
C TYR A 111 -22.23 -8.73 36.01
N LYS A 112 -23.30 -9.54 36.12
CA LYS A 112 -23.58 -10.62 35.16
C LYS A 112 -23.78 -10.07 33.74
N ARG A 113 -24.50 -8.96 33.57
CA ARG A 113 -24.70 -8.31 32.27
C ARG A 113 -23.40 -7.78 31.66
N LEU A 114 -22.55 -7.14 32.48
CA LEU A 114 -21.22 -6.66 32.06
C LEU A 114 -20.30 -7.83 31.67
N HIS A 115 -20.32 -8.93 32.43
CA HIS A 115 -19.53 -10.12 32.13
C HIS A 115 -19.99 -10.80 30.83
N ILE A 116 -21.30 -10.93 30.59
CA ILE A 116 -21.85 -11.48 29.34
C ILE A 116 -21.47 -10.60 28.14
N THR A 117 -21.53 -9.27 28.27
CA THR A 117 -21.14 -8.36 27.17
C THR A 117 -19.62 -8.36 26.91
N ALA A 118 -18.79 -8.51 27.94
CA ALA A 118 -17.35 -8.69 27.78
C ALA A 118 -17.00 -10.03 27.10
N LEU A 119 -17.68 -11.13 27.46
CA LEU A 119 -17.53 -12.42 26.79
C LEU A 119 -17.97 -12.37 25.33
N ALA A 120 -19.07 -11.68 25.02
CA ALA A 120 -19.55 -11.52 23.64
C ALA A 120 -18.52 -10.80 22.75
N GLN A 121 -17.93 -9.70 23.25
CA GLN A 121 -16.85 -8.97 22.54
C GLN A 121 -15.60 -9.83 22.35
N GLU A 122 -15.26 -10.69 23.32
CA GLU A 122 -14.10 -11.57 23.22
C GLU A 122 -14.33 -12.72 22.22
N VAL A 123 -15.56 -13.24 22.11
CA VAL A 123 -15.95 -14.19 21.05
C VAL A 123 -15.90 -13.51 19.67
N GLU A 124 -16.45 -12.30 19.53
CA GLU A 124 -16.43 -11.54 18.27
C GLU A 124 -14.99 -11.28 17.77
N ARG A 125 -14.06 -10.92 18.67
CA ARG A 125 -12.62 -10.78 18.34
C ARG A 125 -11.97 -12.10 17.91
N ARG A 126 -12.35 -13.22 18.53
CA ARG A 126 -11.82 -14.54 18.16
C ARG A 126 -12.32 -14.96 16.79
N GLU A 127 -13.60 -14.75 16.52
CA GLU A 127 -14.17 -14.96 15.19
C GLU A 127 -13.51 -14.09 14.11
N SER A 128 -13.20 -12.82 14.39
CA SER A 128 -12.48 -11.98 13.42
C SER A 128 -11.05 -12.47 13.19
N ALA A 129 -10.32 -12.82 14.25
CA ALA A 129 -8.97 -13.37 14.15
C ALA A 129 -8.93 -14.73 13.42
N GLU A 130 -9.91 -15.61 13.63
CA GLU A 130 -10.03 -16.88 12.90
C GLU A 130 -10.32 -16.66 11.40
N LYS A 131 -11.14 -15.66 11.06
CA LYS A 131 -11.41 -15.26 9.67
C LYS A 131 -10.13 -14.71 9.01
N GLU A 132 -9.36 -13.87 9.69
CA GLU A 132 -8.06 -13.36 9.22
C GLU A 132 -7.04 -14.48 9.03
N VAL A 133 -6.90 -15.40 9.99
CA VAL A 133 -6.04 -16.59 9.88
C VAL A 133 -6.48 -17.51 8.73
N GLY A 134 -7.78 -17.61 8.46
CA GLY A 134 -8.33 -18.30 7.28
C GLY A 134 -7.86 -17.68 5.97
N VAL A 135 -7.96 -16.34 5.85
CA VAL A 135 -7.47 -15.59 4.68
C VAL A 135 -5.96 -15.74 4.51
N HIS A 136 -5.18 -15.64 5.59
CA HIS A 136 -3.73 -15.84 5.54
C HIS A 136 -3.33 -17.25 5.08
N LYS A 137 -4.03 -18.30 5.54
CA LYS A 137 -3.80 -19.68 5.07
C LYS A 137 -4.14 -19.84 3.58
N ALA A 138 -5.22 -19.22 3.10
CA ALA A 138 -5.58 -19.24 1.68
C ALA A 138 -4.52 -18.53 0.82
N ALA A 139 -4.06 -17.34 1.24
CA ALA A 139 -3.00 -16.59 0.55
C ALA A 139 -1.64 -17.33 0.58
N GLN A 140 -1.32 -18.02 1.67
CA GLN A 140 -0.13 -18.88 1.74
C GLN A 140 -0.22 -20.06 0.77
N ALA A 141 -1.41 -20.65 0.61
CA ALA A 141 -1.64 -21.74 -0.33
C ALA A 141 -1.48 -21.27 -1.79
N THR A 142 -2.06 -20.13 -2.18
CA THR A 142 -1.90 -19.58 -3.55
C THR A 142 -0.43 -19.23 -3.84
N LEU A 143 0.24 -18.53 -2.91
CA LEU A 143 1.65 -18.17 -3.07
C LEU A 143 2.56 -19.41 -3.14
N SER A 144 2.23 -20.50 -2.45
CA SER A 144 2.96 -21.78 -2.58
C SER A 144 2.75 -22.46 -3.94
N ALA A 145 1.61 -22.25 -4.59
CA ALA A 145 1.34 -22.76 -5.94
C ALA A 145 2.06 -21.92 -7.01
N GLU A 146 1.99 -20.59 -6.90
CA GLU A 146 2.71 -19.63 -7.76
C GLU A 146 4.23 -19.87 -7.70
N LEU A 147 4.78 -20.09 -6.50
CA LEU A 147 6.19 -20.44 -6.32
C LEU A 147 6.57 -21.75 -7.02
N ARG A 148 5.67 -22.74 -7.02
CA ARG A 148 5.88 -24.04 -7.69
C ARG A 148 5.88 -23.89 -9.21
N GLU A 149 4.97 -23.10 -9.76
CA GLU A 149 4.90 -22.77 -11.19
C GLU A 149 6.13 -21.98 -11.64
N HIS A 150 6.56 -20.98 -10.86
CA HIS A 150 7.79 -20.23 -11.13
C HIS A 150 9.04 -21.13 -11.07
N GLN A 151 9.10 -22.11 -10.17
CA GLN A 151 10.21 -23.05 -10.12
C GLN A 151 10.24 -23.99 -11.34
N GLU A 152 9.09 -24.49 -11.79
CA GLU A 152 8.98 -25.27 -13.04
C GLU A 152 9.41 -24.44 -14.27
N ALA A 153 9.01 -23.17 -14.34
CA ALA A 153 9.43 -22.25 -15.40
C ALA A 153 10.94 -21.96 -15.37
N VAL A 154 11.53 -21.79 -14.18
CA VAL A 154 12.98 -21.59 -14.00
C VAL A 154 13.78 -22.82 -14.42
N ASP A 155 13.32 -24.03 -14.09
CA ASP A 155 14.00 -25.27 -14.50
C ASP A 155 13.87 -25.54 -16.01
N LEU A 156 12.75 -25.16 -16.63
CA LEU A 156 12.61 -25.15 -18.08
C LEU A 156 13.59 -24.16 -18.75
N LEU A 157 13.71 -22.94 -18.23
CA LEU A 157 14.67 -21.93 -18.72
C LEU A 157 16.14 -22.39 -18.58
N LYS A 158 16.50 -23.05 -17.47
CA LYS A 158 17.82 -23.70 -17.34
C LYS A 158 18.07 -24.74 -18.44
N SER A 159 17.04 -25.50 -18.81
CA SER A 159 17.15 -26.54 -19.85
C SER A 159 17.34 -25.95 -21.25
N GLU A 160 16.70 -24.83 -21.58
CA GLU A 160 16.93 -24.13 -22.85
C GLU A 160 18.29 -23.43 -22.87
N LEU A 161 18.69 -22.76 -21.79
CA LEU A 161 20.02 -22.16 -21.66
C LEU A 161 21.14 -23.19 -21.84
N ALA A 162 20.98 -24.40 -21.29
CA ALA A 162 21.92 -25.50 -21.50
C ALA A 162 22.01 -25.95 -22.98
N LYS A 163 20.88 -25.94 -23.71
CA LYS A 163 20.86 -26.22 -25.16
C LYS A 163 21.53 -25.10 -25.96
N GLU A 164 21.33 -23.84 -25.58
CA GLU A 164 21.99 -22.70 -26.25
C GLU A 164 23.50 -22.67 -26.00
N ILE A 165 23.95 -22.97 -24.77
CA ILE A 165 25.38 -23.15 -24.46
C ILE A 165 25.99 -24.29 -25.28
N ALA A 166 25.29 -25.42 -25.42
CA ALA A 166 25.74 -26.53 -26.27
C ALA A 166 25.83 -26.14 -27.76
N ARG A 167 24.84 -25.42 -28.29
CA ARG A 167 24.86 -24.88 -29.67
C ARG A 167 25.99 -23.87 -29.88
N GLY A 168 26.25 -23.00 -28.89
CA GLY A 168 27.35 -22.05 -28.91
C GLY A 168 28.70 -22.74 -28.96
N LEU A 169 28.88 -23.80 -28.16
CA LEU A 169 30.09 -24.64 -28.18
C LEU A 169 30.30 -25.35 -29.51
N SER A 170 29.26 -25.95 -30.13
CA SER A 170 29.41 -26.56 -31.46
C SER A 170 29.74 -25.51 -32.54
N LEU A 171 29.09 -24.34 -32.49
CA LEU A 171 29.33 -23.28 -33.47
C LEU A 171 30.73 -22.67 -33.30
N GLN A 172 31.25 -22.58 -32.07
CA GLN A 172 32.64 -22.21 -31.80
C GLN A 172 33.64 -23.26 -32.33
N GLN A 173 33.34 -24.56 -32.19
CA GLN A 173 34.16 -25.63 -32.78
C GLN A 173 34.18 -25.56 -34.32
N ASP A 174 33.05 -25.29 -34.95
CA ASP A 174 32.97 -25.15 -36.41
C ASP A 174 33.68 -23.88 -36.90
N VAL A 175 33.60 -22.76 -36.16
CA VAL A 175 34.39 -21.54 -36.44
C VAL A 175 35.90 -21.81 -36.33
N MET A 176 36.35 -22.69 -35.42
CA MET A 176 37.76 -23.08 -35.36
C MET A 176 38.18 -23.92 -36.57
N LYS A 177 37.36 -24.89 -37.00
CA LYS A 177 37.62 -25.64 -38.26
C LYS A 177 37.74 -24.70 -39.46
N TYR A 178 36.75 -23.81 -39.67
CA TYR A 178 36.78 -22.85 -40.76
C TYR A 178 37.97 -21.88 -40.70
N ARG A 179 38.48 -21.57 -39.50
CA ARG A 179 39.72 -20.79 -39.33
C ARG A 179 40.94 -21.59 -39.79
N ASP A 180 41.01 -22.86 -39.43
CA ASP A 180 42.13 -23.73 -39.79
C ASP A 180 42.12 -24.05 -41.31
N ASP A 181 40.94 -24.31 -41.89
CA ASP A 181 40.72 -24.42 -43.35
C ASP A 181 41.20 -23.16 -44.10
N VAL A 182 40.94 -21.97 -43.55
CA VAL A 182 41.38 -20.69 -44.12
C VAL A 182 42.89 -20.50 -43.98
N ILE A 183 43.53 -21.03 -42.94
CA ILE A 183 45.00 -21.01 -42.79
C ILE A 183 45.65 -21.94 -43.82
N GLU A 184 45.09 -23.13 -44.09
CA GLU A 184 45.57 -24.03 -45.14
C GLU A 184 45.39 -23.43 -46.56
N MET A 185 44.24 -22.78 -46.80
CA MET A 185 43.98 -22.00 -48.02
C MET A 185 44.96 -20.82 -48.21
N LEU A 186 45.39 -20.17 -47.12
CA LEU A 186 46.40 -19.10 -47.19
C LEU A 186 47.80 -19.67 -47.45
N ALA A 187 48.19 -20.74 -46.78
CA ALA A 187 49.49 -21.38 -46.99
C ALA A 187 49.67 -21.90 -48.43
N SER A 188 48.64 -22.55 -48.98
CA SER A 188 48.63 -23.01 -50.38
C SER A 188 48.61 -21.84 -51.39
N TYR A 189 47.97 -20.72 -51.05
CA TYR A 189 48.06 -19.49 -51.86
C TYR A 189 49.45 -18.85 -51.83
N GLU A 190 50.14 -18.85 -50.68
CA GLU A 190 51.52 -18.35 -50.59
C GLU A 190 52.50 -19.25 -51.35
N GLN A 191 52.34 -20.58 -51.28
CA GLN A 191 53.11 -21.50 -52.12
C GLN A 191 52.89 -21.21 -53.61
N LEU A 192 51.64 -21.13 -54.08
CA LEU A 192 51.32 -20.86 -55.49
C LEU A 192 51.86 -19.50 -55.97
N LYS A 193 51.90 -18.50 -55.09
CA LYS A 193 52.48 -17.18 -55.34
C LYS A 193 54.00 -17.22 -55.51
N ASP A 194 54.70 -18.05 -54.74
CA ASP A 194 56.15 -18.22 -54.86
C ASP A 194 56.54 -19.13 -56.04
N GLU A 195 55.74 -20.15 -56.35
CA GLU A 195 55.82 -20.89 -57.62
C GLU A 195 55.63 -19.97 -58.83
N HIS A 196 54.68 -19.02 -58.75
CA HIS A 196 54.47 -18.03 -59.81
C HIS A 196 55.64 -17.06 -59.96
N LYS A 197 56.30 -16.64 -58.87
CA LYS A 197 57.56 -15.86 -58.95
C LYS A 197 58.68 -16.66 -59.63
N ALA A 198 58.84 -17.93 -59.28
CA ALA A 198 59.85 -18.80 -59.88
C ALA A 198 59.61 -18.99 -61.38
N LEU A 199 58.34 -19.19 -61.78
CA LEU A 199 57.94 -19.23 -63.19
C LEU A 199 58.16 -17.90 -63.91
N GLY A 200 57.98 -16.77 -63.21
CA GLY A 200 58.31 -15.43 -63.70
C GLY A 200 59.80 -15.26 -63.98
N ALA A 201 60.67 -15.66 -63.04
CA ALA A 201 62.12 -15.62 -63.25
C ALA A 201 62.57 -16.49 -64.44
N ILE A 202 61.98 -17.67 -64.63
CA ILE A 202 62.23 -18.53 -65.79
C ILE A 202 61.68 -17.89 -67.09
N HIS A 203 60.59 -17.13 -67.02
CA HIS A 203 60.06 -16.39 -68.17
C HIS A 203 60.95 -15.21 -68.56
N ASP A 204 61.50 -14.49 -67.57
CA ASP A 204 62.43 -13.38 -67.79
C ASP A 204 63.79 -13.89 -68.31
N GLU A 205 64.32 -14.99 -67.77
CA GLU A 205 65.51 -15.69 -68.30
C GLU A 205 65.28 -16.20 -69.74
N ALA A 206 64.09 -16.73 -70.03
CA ALA A 206 63.71 -17.08 -71.39
C ALA A 206 63.58 -15.85 -72.30
N LEU A 207 63.09 -14.70 -71.81
CA LEU A 207 63.02 -13.45 -72.57
C LEU A 207 64.42 -12.90 -72.90
N ASP A 208 65.37 -12.95 -71.97
CA ASP A 208 66.77 -12.58 -72.22
C ASP A 208 67.44 -13.53 -73.24
N HIS A 209 67.15 -14.83 -73.19
CA HIS A 209 67.60 -15.76 -74.24
C HIS A 209 66.91 -15.53 -75.59
N LEU A 210 65.67 -15.06 -75.59
CA LEU A 210 64.91 -14.67 -76.79
C LEU A 210 65.28 -13.26 -77.31
N ALA A 211 66.06 -12.48 -76.56
CA ALA A 211 66.54 -11.15 -76.96
C ALA A 211 67.67 -11.19 -78.00
N HIS A 212 68.07 -12.38 -78.47
CA HIS A 212 68.84 -12.50 -79.71
C HIS A 212 68.07 -11.84 -80.89
N PRO A 213 68.75 -11.12 -81.80
CA PRO A 213 68.12 -10.15 -82.71
C PRO A 213 67.36 -10.75 -83.93
N MET A 214 66.72 -11.92 -83.73
CA MET A 214 65.90 -12.62 -84.73
C MET A 214 64.40 -12.68 -84.34
N LEU A 215 64.04 -12.30 -83.11
CA LEU A 215 62.66 -12.51 -82.61
C LEU A 215 61.68 -11.35 -82.82
N ALA A 216 62.17 -10.15 -83.13
CA ALA A 216 61.30 -9.00 -83.40
C ALA A 216 60.33 -9.27 -84.57
N ASP A 217 60.84 -9.86 -85.65
CA ASP A 217 60.05 -10.24 -86.83
C ASP A 217 59.05 -11.37 -86.51
N TYR A 218 59.41 -12.28 -85.60
CA TYR A 218 58.55 -13.40 -85.19
C TYR A 218 57.40 -12.97 -84.27
N LEU A 219 57.64 -11.95 -83.42
CA LEU A 219 56.60 -11.35 -82.57
C LEU A 219 55.67 -10.43 -83.37
N ALA A 220 56.21 -9.67 -84.34
CA ALA A 220 55.40 -8.87 -85.26
C ALA A 220 54.37 -9.75 -86.00
N ALA A 221 54.78 -10.92 -86.50
CA ALA A 221 53.91 -11.88 -87.17
C ALA A 221 52.77 -12.44 -86.29
N ARG A 222 52.94 -12.48 -84.95
CA ARG A 222 52.00 -13.14 -84.03
C ARG A 222 51.13 -12.20 -83.18
N SER A 223 51.39 -10.91 -83.21
CA SER A 223 50.57 -9.88 -82.55
C SER A 223 49.08 -9.91 -82.96
N ASN A 224 48.75 -10.45 -84.14
CA ASN A 224 47.38 -10.63 -84.63
C ASN A 224 46.59 -11.81 -84.01
N GLU A 225 47.21 -12.69 -83.21
CA GLU A 225 46.51 -13.84 -82.59
C GLU A 225 46.04 -13.60 -81.14
N LEU A 226 46.47 -12.50 -80.49
CA LEU A 226 46.18 -12.22 -79.07
C LEU A 226 44.82 -11.53 -78.85
N GLY A 227 43.75 -12.26 -79.17
CA GLY A 227 42.38 -11.88 -78.87
C GLY A 227 41.98 -12.09 -77.40
N GLU A 228 41.29 -11.09 -76.85
CA GLU A 228 40.55 -11.07 -75.56
C GLU A 228 41.31 -11.31 -74.23
N MET A 229 41.03 -10.43 -73.25
CA MET A 229 41.43 -10.64 -71.85
C MET A 229 40.72 -11.86 -71.25
N ARG A 230 41.49 -12.77 -70.61
CA ARG A 230 40.98 -13.99 -69.97
C ARG A 230 39.77 -13.74 -69.07
N PRO A 231 38.73 -14.60 -69.14
CA PRO A 231 37.51 -14.45 -68.33
C PRO A 231 37.75 -14.62 -66.82
N GLU A 232 38.80 -15.35 -66.44
CA GLU A 232 39.21 -15.65 -65.06
C GLU A 232 39.39 -14.37 -64.22
N LEU A 233 40.03 -13.33 -64.79
CA LEU A 233 40.28 -12.07 -64.09
C LEU A 233 38.98 -11.27 -63.84
N LYS A 234 38.03 -11.34 -64.78
CA LYS A 234 36.68 -10.76 -64.62
C LYS A 234 35.88 -11.52 -63.55
N ALA A 235 36.01 -12.85 -63.51
CA ALA A 235 35.35 -13.69 -62.51
C ALA A 235 35.90 -13.46 -61.09
N ALA A 236 37.22 -13.34 -60.92
CA ALA A 236 37.84 -13.02 -59.63
C ALA A 236 37.37 -11.66 -59.08
N LEU A 237 37.34 -10.63 -59.93
CA LEU A 237 36.89 -9.28 -59.54
C LEU A 237 35.39 -9.24 -59.22
N ALA A 238 34.56 -10.05 -59.91
CA ALA A 238 33.16 -10.23 -59.56
C ALA A 238 32.99 -10.94 -58.19
N LYS A 239 33.76 -12.00 -57.92
CA LYS A 239 33.72 -12.77 -56.66
C LYS A 239 34.19 -11.96 -55.45
N ALA A 240 35.17 -11.06 -55.62
CA ALA A 240 35.54 -10.10 -54.57
C ALA A 240 34.39 -9.12 -54.25
N ARG A 241 33.57 -8.76 -55.24
CA ARG A 241 32.48 -7.79 -55.09
C ARG A 241 31.24 -8.36 -54.38
N SER A 242 31.07 -9.68 -54.33
CA SER A 242 29.94 -10.33 -53.65
C SER A 242 30.17 -10.57 -52.14
N VAL A 243 31.42 -10.57 -51.66
CA VAL A 243 31.76 -10.90 -50.26
C VAL A 243 31.54 -9.71 -49.28
N ILE A 244 31.42 -8.49 -49.80
CA ILE A 244 31.33 -7.25 -48.99
C ILE A 244 29.86 -6.80 -48.75
N ARG A 245 28.87 -7.59 -49.18
CA ARG A 245 27.44 -7.23 -49.02
C ARG A 245 26.84 -7.70 -47.68
N VAL A 246 26.26 -6.74 -46.95
CA VAL A 246 25.16 -6.99 -46.01
C VAL A 246 24.06 -7.78 -46.75
N PRO A 247 23.39 -8.77 -46.12
CA PRO A 247 22.43 -9.66 -46.80
C PRO A 247 21.44 -8.90 -47.68
N GLU A 248 21.27 -9.37 -48.91
CA GLU A 248 20.57 -8.61 -49.95
C GLU A 248 19.11 -8.35 -49.59
N ASP A 249 18.46 -9.26 -48.83
CA ASP A 249 17.10 -9.08 -48.32
C ASP A 249 16.99 -7.90 -47.33
N VAL A 250 17.99 -7.71 -46.47
CA VAL A 250 18.02 -6.60 -45.50
C VAL A 250 18.35 -5.28 -46.21
N ALA A 251 19.31 -5.31 -47.14
CA ALA A 251 19.64 -4.15 -47.97
C ALA A 251 18.45 -3.74 -48.86
N ALA A 252 17.72 -4.72 -49.42
CA ALA A 252 16.52 -4.51 -50.21
C ALA A 252 15.36 -4.00 -49.35
N ALA A 253 15.11 -4.57 -48.17
CA ALA A 253 14.06 -4.10 -47.26
C ALA A 253 14.32 -2.66 -46.79
N VAL A 254 15.56 -2.31 -46.46
CA VAL A 254 15.95 -0.93 -46.10
C VAL A 254 15.85 0.01 -47.30
N ALA A 255 16.27 -0.42 -48.50
CA ALA A 255 16.11 0.36 -49.72
C ALA A 255 14.63 0.54 -50.11
N GLN A 256 13.80 -0.48 -49.94
CA GLN A 256 12.36 -0.46 -50.20
C GLN A 256 11.62 0.43 -49.19
N GLY A 257 11.97 0.37 -47.91
CA GLY A 257 11.47 1.28 -46.88
C GLY A 257 11.88 2.74 -47.14
N LYS A 258 13.15 2.98 -47.50
CA LYS A 258 13.65 4.30 -47.93
C LYS A 258 12.90 4.81 -49.15
N ASN A 259 12.73 3.97 -50.18
CA ASN A 259 12.05 4.35 -51.41
C ASN A 259 10.55 4.60 -51.16
N ALA A 260 9.89 3.80 -50.33
CA ALA A 260 8.50 4.03 -49.92
C ALA A 260 8.34 5.33 -49.11
N LEU A 261 9.30 5.67 -48.24
CA LEU A 261 9.31 6.97 -47.53
C LEU A 261 9.53 8.15 -48.48
N LEU A 262 10.48 8.05 -49.41
CA LEU A 262 10.74 9.10 -50.41
C LEU A 262 9.57 9.25 -51.39
N GLN A 263 8.98 8.15 -51.84
CA GLN A 263 7.81 8.13 -52.74
C GLN A 263 6.55 8.61 -52.02
N SER A 264 6.38 8.31 -50.72
CA SER A 264 5.33 8.89 -49.89
C SER A 264 5.51 10.41 -49.74
N HIS A 265 6.73 10.86 -49.41
CA HIS A 265 7.04 12.28 -49.30
C HIS A 265 6.81 13.04 -50.62
N GLU A 266 7.22 12.47 -51.76
CA GLU A 266 7.03 13.08 -53.07
C GLU A 266 5.58 12.99 -53.58
N ASN A 267 4.83 11.94 -53.22
CA ASN A 267 3.38 11.88 -53.45
C ASN A 267 2.64 12.95 -52.62
N ILE A 268 3.00 13.15 -51.35
CA ILE A 268 2.42 14.21 -50.51
C ILE A 268 2.82 15.58 -51.07
N ARG A 269 4.08 15.78 -51.47
CA ARG A 269 4.54 17.01 -52.11
C ARG A 269 3.79 17.31 -53.40
N SER A 270 3.71 16.37 -54.33
CA SER A 270 3.08 16.57 -55.65
C SER A 270 1.56 16.78 -55.58
N ASN A 271 0.88 16.29 -54.55
CA ASN A 271 -0.54 16.58 -54.30
C ASN A 271 -0.77 17.93 -53.57
N VAL A 272 0.21 18.44 -52.80
CA VAL A 272 0.09 19.70 -52.04
C VAL A 272 0.65 20.92 -52.81
N ALA A 273 1.72 20.74 -53.58
CA ALA A 273 2.35 21.77 -54.40
C ALA A 273 1.38 22.53 -55.35
N PRO A 274 0.45 21.88 -56.09
CA PRO A 274 -0.50 22.61 -56.95
C PRO A 274 -1.56 23.42 -56.19
N ILE A 275 -1.67 23.27 -54.86
CA ILE A 275 -2.66 23.96 -54.02
C ILE A 275 -2.03 25.14 -53.27
N VAL A 276 -0.76 25.03 -52.85
CA VAL A 276 -0.09 26.02 -51.97
C VAL A 276 1.20 26.62 -52.55
N GLY A 277 1.72 26.07 -53.65
CA GLY A 277 2.97 26.50 -54.28
C GLY A 277 4.23 26.02 -53.57
N ASP A 278 5.34 25.81 -54.30
CA ASP A 278 6.59 25.24 -53.76
C ASP A 278 7.16 26.01 -52.56
N SER A 279 7.02 27.34 -52.52
CA SER A 279 7.53 28.15 -51.40
C SER A 279 6.82 27.87 -50.06
N HIS A 280 5.66 27.20 -50.08
CA HIS A 280 4.88 26.84 -48.89
C HIS A 280 4.57 25.34 -48.83
N ALA A 281 5.01 24.54 -49.82
CA ALA A 281 4.83 23.09 -49.81
C ALA A 281 5.43 22.45 -48.55
N THR A 282 6.65 22.82 -48.15
CA THR A 282 7.32 22.25 -46.97
C THR A 282 6.63 22.60 -45.64
N SER A 283 6.09 23.82 -45.50
CA SER A 283 5.29 24.18 -44.32
C SER A 283 3.91 23.51 -44.34
N ALA A 284 3.29 23.40 -45.52
CA ALA A 284 2.03 22.69 -45.69
C ALA A 284 2.16 21.18 -45.43
N THR A 285 3.23 20.51 -45.86
CA THR A 285 3.44 19.09 -45.52
C THR A 285 3.68 18.88 -44.04
N VAL A 286 4.41 19.77 -43.34
CA VAL A 286 4.56 19.71 -41.88
C VAL A 286 3.21 19.90 -41.17
N VAL A 287 2.38 20.86 -41.61
CA VAL A 287 1.03 21.06 -41.05
C VAL A 287 0.11 19.87 -41.34
N VAL A 288 0.10 19.36 -42.58
CA VAL A 288 -0.71 18.19 -42.96
C VAL A 288 -0.27 16.94 -42.21
N VAL A 289 1.03 16.67 -42.07
CA VAL A 289 1.55 15.55 -41.26
C VAL A 289 1.20 15.75 -39.78
N GLY A 290 1.29 16.98 -39.24
CA GLY A 290 0.87 17.28 -37.88
C GLY A 290 -0.63 17.00 -37.63
N VAL A 291 -1.49 17.39 -38.58
CA VAL A 291 -2.94 17.10 -38.53
C VAL A 291 -3.23 15.61 -38.74
N LEU A 292 -2.50 14.92 -39.62
CA LEU A 292 -2.66 13.49 -39.87
C LEU A 292 -2.15 12.62 -38.70
N MET A 293 -1.16 13.11 -37.95
CA MET A 293 -0.65 12.50 -36.71
C MET A 293 -1.48 12.86 -35.48
N ALA A 294 -2.33 13.89 -35.54
CA ALA A 294 -3.16 14.28 -34.40
C ALA A 294 -4.14 13.16 -33.95
N PRO A 295 -4.87 12.43 -34.82
CA PRO A 295 -5.70 11.30 -34.39
C PRO A 295 -4.88 10.13 -33.78
N PRO A 296 -3.78 9.64 -34.39
CA PRO A 296 -2.90 8.66 -33.74
C PRO A 296 -2.38 9.12 -32.37
N VAL A 297 -1.86 10.35 -32.26
CA VAL A 297 -1.36 10.92 -30.99
C VAL A 297 -2.48 11.08 -29.96
N TYR A 298 -3.70 11.44 -30.39
CA TYR A 298 -4.87 11.54 -29.51
C TYR A 298 -5.35 10.17 -29.01
N VAL A 299 -5.36 9.14 -29.87
CA VAL A 299 -5.66 7.76 -29.48
C VAL A 299 -4.61 7.23 -28.50
N VAL A 300 -3.32 7.46 -28.76
CA VAL A 300 -2.23 7.13 -27.83
C VAL A 300 -2.40 7.89 -26.51
N ALA A 301 -2.72 9.19 -26.54
CA ALA A 301 -2.94 9.99 -25.33
C ALA A 301 -4.17 9.51 -24.52
N ILE A 302 -5.26 9.08 -25.16
CA ILE A 302 -6.41 8.47 -24.48
C ILE A 302 -6.05 7.11 -23.89
N PHE A 303 -5.35 6.25 -24.65
CA PHE A 303 -4.90 4.95 -24.17
C PHE A 303 -3.96 5.10 -22.96
N VAL A 304 -2.98 6.00 -23.06
CA VAL A 304 -2.05 6.36 -21.99
C VAL A 304 -2.79 6.95 -20.78
N ARG A 305 -3.80 7.79 -20.95
CA ARG A 305 -4.67 8.28 -19.83
C ARG A 305 -5.49 7.16 -19.19
N SER A 306 -5.98 6.20 -19.97
CA SER A 306 -6.67 5.01 -19.45
C SER A 306 -5.73 4.12 -18.63
N LEU A 307 -4.51 3.90 -19.14
CA LEU A 307 -3.44 3.17 -18.47
C LEU A 307 -2.98 3.88 -17.18
N GLN A 308 -2.79 5.19 -17.24
CA GLN A 308 -2.32 6.02 -16.13
C GLN A 308 -3.33 6.11 -14.98
N ARG A 309 -4.65 6.06 -15.26
CA ARG A 309 -5.69 5.87 -14.24
C ARG A 309 -5.60 4.54 -13.50
N ARG A 310 -5.15 3.46 -14.18
CA ARG A 310 -4.96 2.13 -13.57
C ARG A 310 -3.64 2.02 -12.80
N ILE A 311 -2.58 2.64 -13.32
CA ILE A 311 -1.22 2.57 -12.77
C ILE A 311 -0.94 3.64 -11.69
N GLN A 312 -1.78 4.68 -11.59
CA GLN A 312 -1.57 5.83 -10.70
C GLN A 312 -0.16 6.47 -10.88
N ALA A 313 0.26 6.73 -12.12
CA ALA A 313 1.66 7.02 -12.45
C ALA A 313 2.31 8.18 -11.66
N GLN A 314 1.54 9.10 -11.06
CA GLN A 314 2.07 10.11 -10.15
C GLN A 314 2.74 9.51 -8.89
N HIS A 315 2.18 8.46 -8.31
CA HIS A 315 2.78 7.75 -7.19
C HIS A 315 4.02 6.95 -7.65
N VAL A 316 3.97 6.37 -8.84
CA VAL A 316 5.12 5.64 -9.43
C VAL A 316 6.29 6.59 -9.69
N VAL A 317 6.06 7.74 -10.33
CA VAL A 317 7.11 8.77 -10.56
C VAL A 317 7.66 9.32 -9.24
N LEU A 318 6.81 9.50 -8.21
CA LEU A 318 7.26 9.91 -6.88
C LEU A 318 8.18 8.86 -6.25
N VAL A 319 7.79 7.58 -6.25
CA VAL A 319 8.60 6.47 -5.72
C VAL A 319 9.91 6.32 -6.51
N LEU A 320 9.88 6.42 -7.84
CA LEU A 320 11.10 6.34 -8.66
C LEU A 320 12.04 7.53 -8.38
N ASN A 321 11.55 8.77 -8.34
CA ASN A 321 12.35 9.94 -7.96
C ASN A 321 12.97 9.77 -6.55
N PHE A 322 12.22 9.24 -5.59
CA PHE A 322 12.72 8.95 -4.24
C PHE A 322 13.82 7.87 -4.25
N LEU A 323 13.61 6.76 -4.95
CA LEU A 323 14.60 5.69 -5.08
C LEU A 323 15.88 6.16 -5.77
N ALA A 324 15.78 6.96 -6.84
CA ALA A 324 16.94 7.55 -7.51
C ALA A 324 17.72 8.49 -6.57
N MET A 325 17.00 9.34 -5.83
CA MET A 325 17.58 10.26 -4.86
C MET A 325 18.31 9.53 -3.73
N CYS A 326 17.72 8.48 -3.17
CA CYS A 326 18.36 7.62 -2.18
C CYS A 326 19.55 6.84 -2.77
N PHE A 327 19.45 6.33 -3.99
CA PHE A 327 20.53 5.60 -4.66
C PHE A 327 21.76 6.48 -4.90
N PHE A 328 21.61 7.61 -5.59
CA PHE A 328 22.73 8.50 -5.86
C PHE A 328 23.25 9.19 -4.58
N GLY A 329 22.39 9.44 -3.60
CA GLY A 329 22.79 9.87 -2.26
C GLY A 329 23.65 8.83 -1.55
N ALA A 330 23.28 7.55 -1.61
CA ALA A 330 24.05 6.45 -1.01
C ALA A 330 25.40 6.21 -1.71
N VAL A 331 25.44 6.26 -3.05
CA VAL A 331 26.69 6.14 -3.83
C VAL A 331 27.61 7.33 -3.53
N GLY A 332 27.10 8.56 -3.57
CA GLY A 332 27.86 9.76 -3.24
C GLY A 332 28.40 9.76 -1.80
N ALA A 333 27.56 9.43 -0.81
CA ALA A 333 27.97 9.35 0.59
C ALA A 333 28.99 8.24 0.83
N SER A 334 28.82 7.07 0.22
CA SER A 334 29.77 5.95 0.35
C SER A 334 31.13 6.30 -0.27
N SER A 335 31.16 7.03 -1.39
CA SER A 335 32.41 7.49 -2.01
C SER A 335 33.15 8.54 -1.16
N VAL A 336 32.43 9.34 -0.38
CA VAL A 336 33.04 10.27 0.60
C VAL A 336 33.54 9.53 1.84
N VAL A 337 32.80 8.53 2.34
CA VAL A 337 33.18 7.75 3.54
C VAL A 337 34.39 6.85 3.29
N LEU A 338 34.56 6.35 2.06
CA LEU A 338 35.66 5.46 1.67
C LEU A 338 36.84 6.18 0.99
N ASP A 339 36.77 7.51 0.84
CA ASP A 339 37.73 8.36 0.10
C ASP A 339 38.16 7.81 -1.29
N THR A 340 37.24 7.06 -1.91
CA THR A 340 37.46 6.29 -3.14
C THR A 340 36.15 6.20 -3.91
N ASP A 341 36.22 6.14 -5.25
CA ASP A 341 35.02 5.93 -6.06
C ASP A 341 34.47 4.51 -5.83
N VAL A 342 33.29 4.42 -5.24
CA VAL A 342 32.55 3.17 -4.97
C VAL A 342 32.29 2.38 -6.24
N LEU A 343 32.05 3.04 -7.38
CA LEU A 343 31.83 2.36 -8.65
C LEU A 343 33.12 1.69 -9.14
N ARG A 344 34.25 2.39 -9.05
CA ARG A 344 35.58 1.83 -9.37
C ARG A 344 35.98 0.71 -8.39
N SER A 345 35.73 0.90 -7.10
CA SER A 345 35.96 -0.13 -6.06
C SER A 345 35.14 -1.39 -6.33
N LEU A 346 33.85 -1.25 -6.69
CA LEU A 346 32.99 -2.38 -7.04
C LEU A 346 33.42 -3.05 -8.36
N GLN A 347 33.84 -2.29 -9.37
CA GLN A 347 34.40 -2.83 -10.63
C GLN A 347 35.65 -3.68 -10.36
N THR A 348 36.55 -3.23 -9.50
CA THR A 348 37.78 -3.98 -9.15
C THR A 348 37.56 -5.18 -8.23
N SER A 349 36.55 -5.15 -7.35
CA SER A 349 36.31 -6.21 -6.36
C SER A 349 35.24 -7.24 -6.78
N SER A 350 34.27 -6.85 -7.59
CA SER A 350 33.21 -7.72 -8.10
C SER A 350 32.69 -7.24 -9.47
N PRO A 351 33.42 -7.55 -10.57
CA PRO A 351 33.04 -7.11 -11.92
C PRO A 351 31.62 -7.52 -12.33
N SER A 352 31.15 -8.70 -11.91
CA SER A 352 29.79 -9.19 -12.20
C SER A 352 28.72 -8.42 -11.41
N GLY A 353 28.95 -8.12 -10.14
CA GLY A 353 28.07 -7.26 -9.34
C GLY A 353 28.02 -5.83 -9.87
N TYR A 354 29.16 -5.33 -10.36
CA TYR A 354 29.26 -4.03 -11.01
C TYR A 354 28.47 -3.96 -12.32
N ILE A 355 28.64 -4.91 -13.23
CA ILE A 355 27.88 -4.97 -14.50
C ILE A 355 26.38 -5.08 -14.22
N LEU A 356 25.96 -5.90 -13.25
CA LEU A 356 24.56 -6.01 -12.85
C LEU A 356 24.01 -4.67 -12.32
N LEU A 357 24.78 -3.95 -11.51
CA LEU A 357 24.40 -2.62 -11.02
C LEU A 357 24.27 -1.60 -12.15
N GLN A 358 25.17 -1.61 -13.13
CA GLN A 358 25.14 -0.73 -14.30
C GLN A 358 23.91 -1.01 -15.19
N LEU A 359 23.61 -2.29 -15.45
CA LEU A 359 22.41 -2.68 -16.20
C LEU A 359 21.12 -2.34 -15.46
N LEU A 360 21.06 -2.56 -14.14
CA LEU A 360 19.91 -2.21 -13.31
C LEU A 360 19.70 -0.68 -13.25
N THR A 361 20.77 0.11 -13.20
CA THR A 361 20.69 1.58 -13.24
C THR A 361 20.18 2.08 -14.60
N LEU A 362 20.64 1.48 -15.70
CA LEU A 362 20.15 1.81 -17.06
C LEU A 362 18.67 1.41 -17.25
N GLY A 363 18.28 0.23 -16.79
CA GLY A 363 16.89 -0.23 -16.80
C GLY A 363 15.98 0.65 -15.93
N PHE A 364 16.46 1.07 -14.76
CA PHE A 364 15.78 2.04 -13.91
C PHE A 364 15.57 3.37 -14.64
N PHE A 365 16.58 3.92 -15.32
CA PHE A 365 16.45 5.16 -16.09
C PHE A 365 15.43 5.05 -17.23
N LEU A 366 15.36 3.89 -17.91
CA LEU A 366 14.36 3.65 -18.96
C LEU A 366 12.94 3.67 -18.39
N VAL A 367 12.71 2.96 -17.28
CA VAL A 367 11.41 2.92 -16.57
C VAL A 367 11.03 4.29 -16.02
N HIS A 368 12.00 5.01 -15.42
CA HIS A 368 11.80 6.38 -14.92
C HIS A 368 11.42 7.35 -16.04
N SER A 369 12.18 7.37 -17.13
CA SER A 369 11.95 8.28 -18.26
C SER A 369 10.61 8.01 -18.93
N GLY A 370 10.30 6.72 -19.18
CA GLY A 370 9.01 6.29 -19.72
C GLY A 370 7.84 6.71 -18.82
N THR A 371 7.91 6.40 -17.52
CA THR A 371 6.83 6.76 -16.58
C THR A 371 6.68 8.28 -16.42
N SER A 372 7.78 9.03 -16.48
CA SER A 372 7.77 10.51 -16.43
C SER A 372 7.12 11.13 -17.68
N VAL A 373 7.32 10.55 -18.88
CA VAL A 373 6.59 10.94 -20.09
C VAL A 373 5.10 10.62 -19.97
N LEU A 374 4.73 9.42 -19.49
CA LEU A 374 3.33 9.03 -19.26
C LEU A 374 2.63 9.95 -18.23
N PHE A 375 3.36 10.40 -17.20
CA PHE A 375 2.89 11.38 -16.22
C PHE A 375 2.69 12.76 -16.87
N LEU A 376 3.64 13.25 -17.65
CA LEU A 376 3.57 14.55 -18.33
C LEU A 376 2.36 14.68 -19.28
N LEU A 377 2.08 13.64 -20.08
CA LEU A 377 0.95 13.61 -21.02
C LEU A 377 -0.44 13.55 -20.34
N CYS A 378 -0.47 13.19 -19.05
CA CYS A 378 -1.69 12.94 -18.28
C CYS A 378 -1.97 13.97 -17.17
N ALA A 379 -0.95 14.66 -16.65
CA ALA A 379 -1.11 15.62 -15.56
C ALA A 379 -2.10 16.73 -15.97
N ALA A 380 -3.18 16.90 -15.20
CA ALA A 380 -4.25 17.84 -15.54
C ALA A 380 -3.90 19.33 -15.34
N PRO A 381 -3.11 19.76 -14.32
CA PRO A 381 -2.73 21.16 -14.17
C PRO A 381 -1.54 21.51 -15.07
N LEU A 382 -1.67 22.53 -15.93
CA LEU A 382 -0.59 23.03 -16.78
C LEU A 382 0.69 23.37 -15.99
N LYS A 383 0.55 23.91 -14.77
CA LYS A 383 1.69 24.19 -13.87
C LYS A 383 2.48 22.93 -13.48
N VAL A 384 1.78 21.80 -13.29
CA VAL A 384 2.39 20.50 -12.98
C VAL A 384 3.00 19.89 -14.24
N GLN A 385 2.36 20.05 -15.41
CA GLN A 385 2.97 19.66 -16.69
C GLN A 385 4.30 20.39 -16.94
N VAL A 386 4.34 21.72 -16.78
CA VAL A 386 5.57 22.50 -16.97
C VAL A 386 6.67 22.07 -15.98
N GLY A 387 6.35 21.90 -14.69
CA GLY A 387 7.30 21.39 -13.70
C GLY A 387 7.80 19.97 -14.03
N GLY A 388 6.92 19.08 -14.47
CA GLY A 388 7.26 17.73 -14.90
C GLY A 388 8.11 17.69 -16.19
N ALA A 389 7.86 18.60 -17.13
CA ALA A 389 8.64 18.72 -18.36
C ALA A 389 10.07 19.24 -18.09
N VAL A 390 10.21 20.26 -17.23
CA VAL A 390 11.53 20.75 -16.80
C VAL A 390 12.29 19.65 -16.06
N HIS A 391 11.64 18.93 -15.12
CA HIS A 391 12.28 17.79 -14.44
C HIS A 391 12.68 16.68 -15.42
N LEU A 392 11.83 16.33 -16.38
CA LEU A 392 12.14 15.32 -17.40
C LEU A 392 13.34 15.73 -18.24
N LEU A 393 13.45 16.99 -18.68
CA LEU A 393 14.60 17.48 -19.44
C LEU A 393 15.91 17.42 -18.64
N VAL A 394 15.89 17.85 -17.36
CA VAL A 394 17.07 17.79 -16.49
C VAL A 394 17.44 16.33 -16.16
N SER A 395 16.44 15.46 -15.93
CA SER A 395 16.64 14.02 -15.73
C SER A 395 17.23 13.36 -16.98
N LEU A 396 16.78 13.70 -18.19
CA LEU A 396 17.39 13.21 -19.44
C LEU A 396 18.83 13.69 -19.60
N GLY A 397 19.16 14.91 -19.14
CA GLY A 397 20.54 15.39 -19.04
C GLY A 397 21.40 14.55 -18.08
N VAL A 398 20.84 14.17 -16.91
CA VAL A 398 21.50 13.24 -15.97
C VAL A 398 21.70 11.86 -16.60
N VAL A 399 20.70 11.31 -17.30
CA VAL A 399 20.80 10.01 -18.00
C VAL A 399 21.87 10.05 -19.09
N ALA A 400 21.90 11.12 -19.91
CA ALA A 400 22.91 11.28 -20.96
C ALA A 400 24.33 11.39 -20.40
N HIS A 401 24.53 12.24 -19.39
CA HIS A 401 25.83 12.39 -18.74
C HIS A 401 26.26 11.12 -18.00
N TYR A 402 25.35 10.40 -17.35
CA TYR A 402 25.63 9.08 -16.77
C TYR A 402 26.05 8.07 -17.85
N TYR A 403 25.32 8.03 -18.97
CA TYR A 403 25.62 7.12 -20.06
C TYR A 403 27.02 7.39 -20.66
N GLU A 404 27.33 8.64 -20.98
CA GLU A 404 28.60 9.02 -21.64
C GLU A 404 29.81 8.98 -20.69
N HIS A 405 29.67 9.46 -19.45
CA HIS A 405 30.81 9.61 -18.52
C HIS A 405 30.99 8.44 -17.56
N ILE A 406 29.98 7.59 -17.36
CA ILE A 406 30.02 6.45 -16.42
C ILE A 406 29.82 5.14 -17.17
N TRP A 407 28.63 4.90 -17.74
CA TRP A 407 28.25 3.59 -18.29
C TRP A 407 29.09 3.18 -19.50
N ALA A 408 29.25 4.05 -20.50
CA ALA A 408 29.98 3.74 -21.73
C ALA A 408 31.48 3.51 -21.44
N LYS A 409 32.07 4.30 -20.54
CA LYS A 409 33.48 4.14 -20.12
C LYS A 409 33.68 2.86 -19.32
N ALA A 410 32.78 2.57 -18.39
CA ALA A 410 32.75 1.32 -17.63
C ALA A 410 32.70 0.07 -18.53
N MET A 411 31.85 0.09 -19.56
CA MET A 411 31.70 -1.03 -20.51
C MET A 411 32.85 -1.15 -21.53
N LEU A 412 33.70 -0.13 -21.63
CA LEU A 412 34.93 -0.11 -22.42
C LEU A 412 36.20 -0.27 -21.55
N ASP A 413 36.04 -0.55 -20.25
CA ASP A 413 37.09 -0.65 -19.23
C ASP A 413 38.03 0.58 -19.19
N MET A 414 37.49 1.76 -19.50
CA MET A 414 38.21 3.04 -19.53
C MET A 414 38.01 3.84 -18.25
N ASP A 415 39.07 4.51 -17.80
CA ASP A 415 39.05 5.36 -16.61
C ASP A 415 37.97 6.47 -16.69
N HIS A 416 37.08 6.44 -15.70
CA HIS A 416 35.90 7.29 -15.53
C HIS A 416 36.07 8.15 -14.26
N PRO A 417 36.66 9.36 -14.36
CA PRO A 417 36.96 10.21 -13.20
C PRO A 417 35.72 10.94 -12.64
N VAL A 418 34.75 10.18 -12.13
CA VAL A 418 33.51 10.70 -11.56
C VAL A 418 33.78 11.19 -10.14
N HIS A 419 33.60 12.49 -9.91
CA HIS A 419 33.75 13.07 -8.58
C HIS A 419 32.50 12.80 -7.74
N ALA A 420 32.65 12.55 -6.43
CA ALA A 420 31.50 12.23 -5.55
C ALA A 420 30.39 13.31 -5.58
N GLY A 421 30.76 14.59 -5.78
CA GLY A 421 29.82 15.71 -5.97
C GLY A 421 28.86 15.54 -7.15
N THR A 422 29.23 14.78 -8.20
CA THR A 422 28.36 14.49 -9.35
C THR A 422 27.16 13.62 -8.92
N PHE A 423 27.37 12.62 -8.05
CA PHE A 423 26.28 11.80 -7.52
C PHE A 423 25.34 12.61 -6.60
N PHE A 424 25.89 13.53 -5.79
CA PHE A 424 25.06 14.46 -5.02
C PHE A 424 24.24 15.42 -5.92
N ALA A 425 24.80 15.87 -7.04
CA ALA A 425 24.05 16.66 -8.03
C ALA A 425 22.90 15.85 -8.66
N TYR A 426 23.12 14.58 -9.00
CA TYR A 426 22.04 13.69 -9.46
C TYR A 426 20.97 13.51 -8.38
N ALA A 427 21.37 13.23 -7.13
CA ALA A 427 20.43 13.08 -6.01
C ALA A 427 19.58 14.34 -5.78
N PHE A 428 20.18 15.52 -5.93
CA PHE A 428 19.47 16.80 -5.85
C PHE A 428 18.48 17.01 -7.01
N VAL A 429 18.84 16.63 -8.24
CA VAL A 429 17.89 16.63 -9.39
C VAL A 429 16.68 15.75 -9.08
N TYR A 430 16.89 14.52 -8.60
CA TYR A 430 15.78 13.60 -8.29
C TYR A 430 14.96 14.02 -7.06
N LEU A 431 15.57 14.71 -6.07
CA LEU A 431 14.87 15.41 -4.99
C LEU A 431 13.92 16.50 -5.54
N LEU A 432 14.39 17.36 -6.44
CA LEU A 432 13.54 18.40 -7.06
C LEU A 432 12.37 17.79 -7.84
N GLY A 433 12.58 16.62 -8.46
CA GLY A 433 11.55 15.83 -9.13
C GLY A 433 10.37 15.39 -8.25
N LEU A 434 10.53 15.34 -6.93
CA LEU A 434 9.43 15.05 -6.01
C LEU A 434 8.40 16.18 -5.99
N GLY A 435 8.81 17.44 -6.22
CA GLY A 435 7.93 18.61 -6.18
C GLY A 435 6.73 18.52 -7.14
N PRO A 436 6.93 18.34 -8.45
CA PRO A 436 5.84 18.16 -9.42
C PRO A 436 4.92 16.98 -9.11
N ALA A 437 5.47 15.85 -8.62
CA ALA A 437 4.69 14.65 -8.31
C ALA A 437 3.84 14.81 -7.04
N LEU A 438 4.39 15.44 -5.98
CA LEU A 438 3.66 15.78 -4.75
C LEU A 438 2.53 16.80 -5.03
N LEU A 439 2.80 17.80 -5.87
CA LEU A 439 1.79 18.77 -6.29
C LEU A 439 0.66 18.09 -7.10
N ALA A 440 0.98 17.13 -7.97
CA ALA A 440 -0.03 16.36 -8.70
C ALA A 440 -0.96 15.57 -7.75
N ALA A 441 -0.37 14.80 -6.83
CA ALA A 441 -1.13 14.00 -5.86
C ALA A 441 -1.99 14.88 -4.93
N ALA A 442 -1.49 16.06 -4.54
CA ALA A 442 -2.27 17.04 -3.77
C ALA A 442 -3.44 17.62 -4.60
N TYR A 443 -3.23 17.94 -5.87
CA TYR A 443 -4.30 18.43 -6.76
C TYR A 443 -5.39 17.40 -7.00
N ASP A 444 -5.03 16.13 -7.23
CA ASP A 444 -6.00 15.04 -7.38
C ASP A 444 -6.81 14.83 -6.08
N LYS A 445 -6.13 14.76 -4.93
CA LYS A 445 -6.79 14.61 -3.62
C LYS A 445 -7.78 15.75 -3.33
N VAL A 446 -7.43 17.00 -3.67
CA VAL A 446 -8.31 18.17 -3.50
C VAL A 446 -9.45 18.20 -4.52
N ARG A 447 -9.26 17.67 -5.74
CA ARG A 447 -10.34 17.54 -6.73
C ARG A 447 -11.35 16.50 -6.30
N ASP A 448 -10.89 15.35 -5.81
CA ASP A 448 -11.78 14.22 -5.55
C ASP A 448 -12.52 14.41 -4.21
N ALA A 449 -11.91 15.09 -3.22
CA ALA A 449 -12.59 15.63 -2.03
C ALA A 449 -13.55 16.82 -2.31
N LYS A 450 -13.72 17.23 -3.58
CA LYS A 450 -14.78 18.16 -4.04
C LYS A 450 -15.85 17.45 -4.89
N ARG A 451 -15.82 16.12 -4.94
CA ARG A 451 -16.75 15.25 -5.69
C ARG A 451 -17.49 14.26 -4.80
N SER A 452 -16.91 13.94 -3.64
CA SER A 452 -17.60 13.47 -2.43
C SER A 452 -18.36 14.61 -1.75
#